data_AF-A0A0D2MN04-F1
#
_entry.id   AF-A0A0D2MN04-F1
#
_cell.length_a   1.000
_cell.length_b   1.000
_cell.length_c   1.000
_cell.angle_alpha   90.00
_cell.angle_beta   90.00
_cell.angle_gamma   90.00
#
_symmetry.space_group_name_H-M   'P 1'
#
loop_
_entity.id
_entity.type
_entity.pdbx_description
1 polymer ?
#
loop_
_entity_poly.entity_id
_entity_poly.type
_entity_poly.pdbx_seq_one_letter_code
_entity_poly.pdbx_strand_id
1 'polypeptide(L)'
;MLFSDKFFSLAFIAAASVLRTSAAPTSRAQSCVILAPGKYSIQSVGLPGELAGVGQPFDAVFPIIFEKAAPQGNLGVWTLTNADQGGYTIFNVGSGRNVTTGALPESQLPLPVLSVPGTQGVTYAIQCAGNGEYVIKAVDADMVWTTLPATGPGEEPVEEGLATMVIEPASGSDEQHFIFNAL
;
A
#
# COMPACT_ATOMS: atom_id res chain seq x y z
N MET A 1 55.82 49.74 54.81
CA MET A 1 54.52 49.69 54.10
C MET A 1 54.00 48.27 54.24
N LEU A 2 52.80 48.13 54.82
CA LEU A 2 52.12 46.88 55.14
C LEU A 2 51.14 46.52 54.01
N PHE A 3 51.15 45.24 53.62
CA PHE A 3 50.11 44.35 53.06
C PHE A 3 49.02 44.90 52.11
N SER A 4 48.76 44.20 51.00
CA SER A 4 47.76 43.11 51.00
C SER A 4 47.53 42.50 49.60
N ASP A 5 47.40 41.18 49.61
CA ASP A 5 47.19 40.25 48.51
C ASP A 5 45.85 40.41 47.78
N LYS A 6 45.85 40.07 46.47
CA LYS A 6 44.69 39.42 45.82
C LYS A 6 45.16 38.35 44.85
N PHE A 7 45.15 37.11 45.33
CA PHE A 7 45.13 35.90 44.54
C PHE A 7 43.82 35.81 43.75
N PHE A 8 43.89 35.58 42.44
CA PHE A 8 42.78 35.09 41.63
C PHE A 8 43.14 33.69 41.12
N SER A 9 42.68 32.66 41.82
CA SER A 9 42.72 31.27 41.36
C SER A 9 41.60 31.03 40.34
N LEU A 10 41.97 30.73 39.11
CA LEU A 10 41.06 30.14 38.11
C LEU A 10 41.02 28.62 38.32
N ALA A 11 39.96 28.12 38.93
CA ALA A 11 39.67 26.70 38.99
C ALA A 11 39.15 26.22 37.61
N PHE A 12 39.90 25.35 36.95
CA PHE A 12 39.42 24.59 35.80
C PHE A 12 38.47 23.48 36.30
N ILE A 13 37.18 23.61 35.99
CA ILE A 13 36.23 22.50 36.15
C ILE A 13 36.31 21.66 34.87
N ALA A 14 36.95 20.50 34.96
CA ALA A 14 36.85 19.47 33.93
C ALA A 14 35.53 18.72 34.12
N ALA A 15 34.48 19.14 33.40
CA ALA A 15 33.25 18.38 33.30
C ALA A 15 33.47 17.18 32.36
N ALA A 16 33.78 16.02 32.93
CA ALA A 16 33.73 14.76 32.20
C ALA A 16 32.26 14.37 31.99
N SER A 17 31.66 14.91 30.93
CA SER A 17 30.34 14.48 30.46
C SER A 17 30.47 13.07 29.90
N VAL A 18 30.13 12.07 30.71
CA VAL A 18 29.91 10.70 30.22
C VAL A 18 28.65 10.73 29.35
N LEU A 19 28.83 10.82 28.03
CA LEU A 19 27.77 10.56 27.07
C LEU A 19 27.30 9.12 27.28
N ARG A 20 26.17 8.96 27.97
CA ARG A 20 25.40 7.72 27.90
C ARG A 20 24.77 7.70 26.51
N THR A 21 25.48 7.14 25.54
CA THR A 21 24.89 6.62 24.32
C THR A 21 23.95 5.49 24.74
N SER A 22 22.68 5.83 24.99
CA SER A 22 21.63 4.83 24.87
C SER A 22 21.62 4.44 23.40
N ALA A 23 22.19 3.30 23.07
CA ALA A 23 21.88 2.65 21.81
C ALA A 23 20.37 2.50 21.79
N ALA A 24 19.70 3.22 20.87
CA ALA A 24 18.32 2.94 20.55
C ALA A 24 18.22 1.43 20.31
N PRO A 25 17.17 0.76 20.83
CA PRO A 25 16.99 -0.66 20.59
C PRO A 25 17.15 -0.87 19.09
N THR A 26 18.00 -1.81 18.70
CA THR A 26 18.21 -2.21 17.31
C THR A 26 16.84 -2.53 16.75
N SER A 27 16.28 -1.55 16.03
CA SER A 27 15.14 -1.74 15.16
C SER A 27 15.50 -2.96 14.33
N ARG A 28 14.77 -4.05 14.57
CA ARG A 28 14.78 -5.22 13.70
C ARG A 28 14.64 -4.63 12.30
N ALA A 29 15.68 -4.72 11.48
CA ALA A 29 15.58 -4.31 10.09
C ALA A 29 14.41 -5.12 9.51
N GLN A 30 13.24 -4.50 9.42
CA GLN A 30 12.05 -5.12 8.88
C GLN A 30 12.42 -5.45 7.44
N SER A 31 12.46 -6.75 7.14
CA SER A 31 12.99 -7.21 5.86
C SER A 31 12.04 -6.74 4.76
N CYS A 32 12.45 -5.68 4.05
CA CYS A 32 11.78 -5.27 2.83
C CYS A 32 12.13 -6.30 1.75
N VAL A 33 11.23 -7.24 1.53
CA VAL A 33 11.37 -8.24 0.48
C VAL A 33 10.73 -7.69 -0.79
N ILE A 34 11.45 -7.76 -1.91
CA ILE A 34 10.86 -7.49 -3.23
C ILE A 34 10.07 -8.74 -3.62
N LEU A 35 8.79 -8.57 -3.98
CA LEU A 35 7.96 -9.68 -4.44
C LEU A 35 8.54 -10.28 -5.72
N ALA A 36 8.47 -11.59 -5.87
CA ALA A 36 8.80 -12.24 -7.14
C ALA A 36 7.59 -12.17 -8.08
N PRO A 37 7.78 -12.21 -9.41
CA PRO A 37 6.68 -12.54 -10.32
C PRO A 37 6.08 -13.90 -9.97
N GLY A 38 4.76 -14.03 -10.03
CA GLY A 38 4.08 -15.24 -9.59
C GLY A 38 2.60 -15.03 -9.35
N LYS A 39 1.96 -16.04 -8.77
CA LYS A 39 0.55 -16.01 -8.39
C LYS A 39 0.43 -15.71 -6.89
N TYR A 40 -0.56 -14.88 -6.57
CA TYR A 40 -0.79 -14.37 -5.23
C TYR A 40 -2.28 -14.30 -4.92
N SER A 41 -2.64 -14.45 -3.64
CA SER A 41 -3.81 -13.78 -3.09
C SER A 41 -3.38 -12.44 -2.48
N ILE A 42 -4.27 -11.45 -2.56
CA ILE A 42 -4.00 -10.08 -2.11
C ILE A 42 -5.03 -9.74 -1.04
N GLN A 43 -4.56 -9.37 0.15
CA GLN A 43 -5.39 -9.02 1.31
C GLN A 43 -5.20 -7.54 1.64
N SER A 44 -6.28 -6.87 2.06
CA SER A 44 -6.19 -5.51 2.59
C SER A 44 -5.84 -5.57 4.08
N VAL A 45 -5.02 -4.62 4.54
CA VAL A 45 -4.68 -4.48 5.97
C VAL A 45 -5.76 -3.67 6.68
N GLY A 46 -6.20 -2.55 6.09
CA GLY A 46 -7.18 -1.64 6.70
C GLY A 46 -8.61 -2.19 6.73
N LEU A 47 -8.97 -3.11 5.83
CA LEU A 47 -10.30 -3.71 5.80
C LEU A 47 -10.24 -5.24 5.68
N PRO A 48 -11.02 -5.99 6.47
CA PRO A 48 -10.99 -7.44 6.44
C PRO A 48 -11.56 -7.97 5.12
N GLY A 49 -10.73 -8.70 4.36
CA GLY A 49 -11.14 -9.36 3.13
C GLY A 49 -9.98 -9.67 2.20
N GLU A 50 -10.27 -10.36 1.10
CA GLU A 50 -9.32 -10.55 0.01
C GLU A 50 -9.83 -9.85 -1.24
N LEU A 51 -8.87 -9.48 -2.10
CA LEU A 51 -9.15 -8.83 -3.35
C LEU A 51 -9.91 -9.81 -4.25
N ALA A 52 -11.19 -9.53 -4.43
CA ALA A 52 -12.09 -10.32 -5.24
C ALA A 52 -12.21 -9.71 -6.62
N GLY A 53 -12.26 -10.58 -7.63
CA GLY A 53 -12.51 -10.13 -8.98
C GLY A 53 -13.91 -9.55 -9.13
N VAL A 54 -13.94 -8.32 -9.66
CA VAL A 54 -15.04 -7.75 -10.46
C VAL A 54 -16.27 -7.24 -9.69
N GLY A 55 -16.32 -5.93 -9.42
CA GLY A 55 -17.56 -5.21 -9.10
C GLY A 55 -18.45 -5.01 -10.34
N GLN A 56 -19.63 -4.40 -10.20
CA GLN A 56 -20.53 -4.16 -11.33
C GLN A 56 -19.87 -3.31 -12.44
N PRO A 57 -20.00 -3.68 -13.73
CA PRO A 57 -19.34 -2.95 -14.80
C PRO A 57 -19.88 -1.53 -14.97
N PHE A 58 -19.00 -0.60 -15.34
CA PHE A 58 -19.35 0.69 -15.93
C PHE A 58 -18.50 0.91 -17.18
N ASP A 59 -19.07 1.45 -18.26
CA ASP A 59 -18.37 1.73 -19.53
C ASP A 59 -17.46 0.58 -20.03
N ALA A 60 -17.94 -0.67 -19.89
CA ALA A 60 -17.26 -1.91 -20.26
C ALA A 60 -15.99 -2.28 -19.46
N VAL A 61 -15.67 -1.56 -18.38
CA VAL A 61 -14.66 -1.92 -17.38
C VAL A 61 -15.34 -2.31 -16.07
N PHE A 62 -14.61 -3.02 -15.20
CA PHE A 62 -15.15 -3.43 -13.91
C PHE A 62 -14.28 -2.89 -12.77
N PRO A 63 -14.86 -2.17 -11.79
CA PRO A 63 -14.11 -1.75 -10.61
C PRO A 63 -13.64 -2.97 -9.84
N ILE A 64 -12.48 -2.86 -9.20
CA ILE A 64 -12.00 -3.92 -8.31
C ILE A 64 -12.62 -3.73 -6.93
N ILE A 65 -13.06 -4.83 -6.34
CA ILE A 65 -13.69 -4.87 -5.02
C ILE A 65 -12.95 -5.84 -4.09
N PHE A 66 -13.04 -5.63 -2.79
CA PHE A 66 -12.72 -6.67 -1.81
C PHE A 66 -13.99 -7.35 -1.37
N GLU A 67 -13.92 -8.66 -1.24
CA GLU A 67 -14.94 -9.45 -0.58
C GLU A 67 -14.42 -9.91 0.78
N LYS A 68 -15.25 -9.79 1.80
CA LYS A 68 -14.98 -10.32 3.15
C LYS A 68 -14.92 -11.85 3.17
N ALA A 69 -15.67 -12.49 2.28
CA ALA A 69 -15.54 -13.91 2.02
C ALA A 69 -14.36 -14.17 1.07
N ALA A 70 -13.66 -15.29 1.25
CA ALA A 70 -12.60 -15.69 0.33
C ALA A 70 -13.18 -15.82 -1.10
N PRO A 71 -12.57 -15.19 -2.12
CA PRO A 71 -13.07 -15.23 -3.48
C PRO A 71 -13.20 -16.66 -3.99
N GLN A 72 -14.26 -16.96 -4.75
CA GLN A 72 -14.47 -18.31 -5.26
C GLN A 72 -13.50 -18.64 -6.40
N GLY A 73 -12.83 -19.79 -6.28
CA GLY A 73 -11.97 -20.33 -7.33
C GLY A 73 -10.84 -19.37 -7.74
N ASN A 74 -10.65 -19.18 -9.05
CA ASN A 74 -9.53 -18.39 -9.58
C ASN A 74 -9.75 -16.87 -9.53
N LEU A 75 -10.91 -16.38 -9.07
CA LEU A 75 -11.19 -14.94 -8.99
C LEU A 75 -10.35 -14.22 -7.92
N GLY A 76 -9.90 -14.92 -6.88
CA GLY A 76 -8.98 -14.41 -5.87
C GLY A 76 -7.50 -14.60 -6.21
N VAL A 77 -7.20 -15.14 -7.40
CA VAL A 77 -5.83 -15.44 -7.83
C VAL A 77 -5.36 -14.35 -8.77
N TRP A 78 -4.30 -13.66 -8.37
CA TRP A 78 -3.71 -12.54 -9.08
C TRP A 78 -2.30 -12.88 -9.53
N THR A 79 -1.99 -12.67 -10.81
CA THR A 79 -0.66 -12.88 -11.36
C THR A 79 0.09 -11.55 -11.44
N LEU A 80 1.26 -11.51 -10.82
CA LEU A 80 2.24 -10.44 -10.99
C LEU A 80 3.23 -10.85 -12.07
N THR A 81 3.36 -10.01 -13.10
CA THR A 81 4.38 -10.18 -14.15
C THR A 81 5.27 -8.96 -14.17
N ASN A 82 6.59 -9.16 -14.32
CA ASN A 82 7.51 -8.04 -14.49
C ASN A 82 7.08 -7.15 -15.66
N ALA A 83 7.05 -5.86 -15.43
CA ALA A 83 6.77 -4.84 -16.41
C ALA A 83 8.00 -3.97 -16.67
N ASP A 84 7.82 -2.94 -17.48
CA ASP A 84 8.82 -1.90 -17.65
C ASP A 84 9.08 -1.15 -16.33
N GLN A 85 10.18 -0.37 -16.31
CA GLN A 85 10.55 0.49 -15.18
C GLN A 85 10.71 -0.24 -13.82
N GLY A 86 10.86 -1.56 -13.83
CA GLY A 86 10.98 -2.38 -12.61
C GLY A 86 9.67 -2.55 -11.84
N GLY A 87 8.52 -2.26 -12.46
CA GLY A 87 7.19 -2.49 -11.89
C GLY A 87 6.58 -3.84 -12.28
N TYR A 88 5.27 -3.97 -12.04
CA TYR A 88 4.47 -5.16 -12.32
C TYR A 88 3.24 -4.79 -13.13
N THR A 89 2.85 -5.67 -14.06
CA THR A 89 1.45 -5.75 -14.48
C THR A 89 0.72 -6.72 -13.56
N ILE A 90 -0.54 -6.40 -13.27
CA ILE A 90 -1.40 -7.18 -12.38
C ILE A 90 -2.53 -7.77 -13.23
N PHE A 91 -2.69 -9.09 -13.17
CA PHE A 91 -3.67 -9.84 -13.96
C PHE A 91 -4.54 -10.71 -13.06
N ASN A 92 -5.86 -10.65 -13.23
CA ASN A 92 -6.79 -11.51 -12.52
C ASN A 92 -7.00 -12.82 -13.29
N VAL A 93 -6.66 -13.96 -12.68
CA VAL A 93 -6.69 -15.27 -13.34
C VAL A 93 -8.12 -15.72 -13.64
N GLY A 94 -9.06 -15.51 -12.72
CA GLY A 94 -10.45 -15.94 -12.88
C GLY A 94 -11.21 -15.19 -13.97
N SER A 95 -10.99 -13.88 -14.08
CA SER A 95 -11.64 -13.05 -15.10
C SER A 95 -10.88 -12.97 -16.42
N GLY A 96 -9.60 -13.37 -16.44
CA GLY A 96 -8.76 -13.35 -17.63
C GLY A 96 -8.40 -11.94 -18.09
N ARG A 97 -8.28 -10.98 -17.16
CA ARG A 97 -8.17 -9.54 -17.46
C ARG A 97 -7.01 -8.88 -16.74
N ASN A 98 -6.39 -7.92 -17.41
CA ASN A 98 -5.39 -7.04 -16.83
C ASN A 98 -6.04 -5.90 -16.06
N VAL A 99 -5.37 -5.49 -14.99
CA VAL A 99 -5.69 -4.26 -14.29
C VAL A 99 -5.15 -3.06 -15.07
N THR A 100 -6.01 -2.06 -15.22
CA THR A 100 -5.71 -0.74 -15.78
C THR A 100 -6.25 0.35 -14.85
N THR A 101 -6.02 1.60 -15.20
CA THR A 101 -6.64 2.74 -14.52
C THR A 101 -7.86 3.21 -15.31
N GLY A 102 -8.99 3.38 -14.63
CA GLY A 102 -10.20 4.02 -15.14
C GLY A 102 -10.61 5.21 -14.27
N ALA A 103 -11.68 5.89 -14.63
CA ALA A 103 -12.26 6.95 -13.80
C ALA A 103 -13.77 6.79 -13.73
N LEU A 104 -14.35 7.01 -12.55
CA LEU A 104 -15.81 7.06 -12.42
C LEU A 104 -16.35 8.23 -13.28
N PRO A 105 -17.34 8.00 -14.17
CA PRO A 105 -17.83 9.04 -15.06
C PRO A 105 -18.34 10.29 -14.33
N GLU A 106 -19.00 10.08 -13.18
CA GLU A 106 -19.67 11.14 -12.42
C GLU A 106 -18.72 12.01 -11.60
N SER A 107 -17.70 11.40 -10.97
CA SER A 107 -16.79 12.10 -10.03
C SER A 107 -15.39 12.30 -10.58
N GLN A 108 -15.06 11.69 -11.72
CA GLN A 108 -13.69 11.59 -12.26
C GLN A 108 -12.70 10.97 -11.27
N LEU A 109 -13.19 10.27 -10.25
CA LEU A 109 -12.36 9.59 -9.26
C LEU A 109 -11.60 8.44 -9.95
N PRO A 110 -10.26 8.40 -9.88
CA PRO A 110 -9.48 7.37 -10.51
C PRO A 110 -9.59 6.06 -9.74
N LEU A 111 -9.79 4.98 -10.47
CA LEU A 111 -9.99 3.63 -9.95
C LEU A 111 -9.03 2.65 -10.63
N PRO A 112 -8.53 1.63 -9.92
CA PRO A 112 -8.04 0.44 -10.58
C PRO A 112 -9.25 -0.37 -11.08
N VAL A 113 -9.20 -0.76 -12.35
CA VAL A 113 -10.29 -1.46 -13.03
C VAL A 113 -9.78 -2.67 -13.78
N LEU A 114 -10.60 -3.70 -13.88
CA LEU A 114 -10.39 -4.79 -14.82
C LEU A 114 -10.88 -4.35 -16.19
N SER A 115 -9.93 -4.26 -17.11
CA SER A 115 -10.13 -3.85 -18.50
C SER A 115 -10.91 -4.89 -19.31
N VAL A 116 -11.33 -4.53 -20.52
CA VAL A 116 -11.84 -5.48 -21.51
C VAL A 116 -10.77 -6.54 -21.86
N PRO A 117 -11.14 -7.79 -22.19
CA PRO A 117 -10.16 -8.82 -22.48
C PRO A 117 -9.28 -8.43 -23.66
N GLY A 118 -7.98 -8.70 -23.55
CA GLY A 118 -6.98 -8.35 -24.58
C GLY A 118 -6.40 -6.93 -24.45
N THR A 119 -6.87 -6.11 -23.51
CA THR A 119 -6.22 -4.83 -23.19
C THR A 119 -4.90 -5.08 -22.46
N GLN A 120 -3.87 -4.31 -22.84
CA GLN A 120 -2.57 -4.33 -22.15
C GLN A 120 -2.70 -3.71 -20.75
N GLY A 121 -2.15 -4.38 -19.73
CA GLY A 121 -2.12 -3.85 -18.37
C GLY A 121 -1.22 -2.64 -18.23
N VAL A 122 -1.50 -1.81 -17.23
CA VAL A 122 -0.61 -0.70 -16.84
C VAL A 122 0.40 -1.17 -15.81
N THR A 123 1.49 -0.41 -15.68
CA THR A 123 2.59 -0.73 -14.77
C THR A 123 2.34 -0.13 -13.38
N TYR A 124 2.35 -1.00 -12.38
CA TYR A 124 2.27 -0.64 -10.97
C TYR A 124 3.61 -0.88 -10.28
N ALA A 125 4.03 0.04 -9.41
CA ALA A 125 5.13 -0.20 -8.49
C ALA A 125 4.57 -0.82 -7.21
N ILE A 126 5.09 -1.98 -6.81
CA ILE A 126 4.72 -2.62 -5.54
C ILE A 126 5.89 -2.48 -4.58
N GLN A 127 5.69 -1.71 -3.51
CA GLN A 127 6.75 -1.27 -2.60
C GLN A 127 6.49 -1.84 -1.21
N CYS A 128 7.53 -2.35 -0.54
CA CYS A 128 7.37 -2.84 0.83
C CYS A 128 7.17 -1.67 1.81
N ALA A 129 6.12 -1.75 2.63
CA ALA A 129 5.79 -0.79 3.67
C ALA A 129 6.34 -1.20 5.06
N GLY A 130 6.96 -2.37 5.16
CA GLY A 130 7.41 -2.98 6.41
C GLY A 130 6.45 -4.08 6.88
N ASN A 131 6.88 -4.91 7.84
CA ASN A 131 6.06 -5.99 8.43
C ASN A 131 5.44 -7.01 7.45
N GLY A 132 5.97 -7.13 6.23
CA GLY A 132 5.38 -8.00 5.21
C GLY A 132 4.19 -7.38 4.47
N GLU A 133 3.97 -6.09 4.66
CA GLU A 133 2.96 -5.27 3.99
C GLU A 133 3.57 -4.52 2.80
N TYR A 134 2.70 -4.17 1.86
CA TYR A 134 3.06 -3.55 0.59
C TYR A 134 2.07 -2.46 0.21
N VAL A 135 2.57 -1.46 -0.50
CA VAL A 135 1.76 -0.42 -1.16
C VAL A 135 1.80 -0.65 -2.66
N ILE A 136 0.66 -0.55 -3.32
CA ILE A 136 0.52 -0.65 -4.78
C ILE A 136 0.36 0.76 -5.33
N LYS A 137 1.32 1.21 -6.12
CA LYS A 137 1.38 2.56 -6.67
C LYS A 137 1.17 2.55 -8.17
N ALA A 138 0.21 3.35 -8.64
CA ALA A 138 0.05 3.68 -10.04
C ALA A 138 1.20 4.62 -10.46
N VAL A 139 2.11 4.12 -11.29
CA VAL A 139 3.38 4.84 -11.60
C VAL A 139 3.12 6.12 -12.40
N ASP A 140 2.12 6.11 -13.26
CA ASP A 140 1.69 7.24 -14.09
C ASP A 140 1.06 8.38 -13.30
N ALA A 141 0.38 8.07 -12.19
CA ALA A 141 -0.39 9.02 -11.41
C ALA A 141 0.29 9.47 -10.11
N ASP A 142 1.39 8.82 -9.71
CA ASP A 142 2.06 9.02 -8.42
C ASP A 142 1.13 8.80 -7.20
N MET A 143 0.10 7.99 -7.38
CA MET A 143 -0.94 7.70 -6.39
C MET A 143 -1.01 6.22 -6.07
N VAL A 144 -1.62 5.88 -4.94
CA VAL A 144 -1.64 4.53 -4.38
C VAL A 144 -3.05 3.97 -4.35
N TRP A 145 -3.14 2.64 -4.40
CA TRP A 145 -4.42 1.96 -4.20
C TRP A 145 -4.85 2.15 -2.75
N THR A 146 -6.07 2.64 -2.54
CA THR A 146 -6.71 2.73 -1.24
C THR A 146 -7.97 1.90 -1.23
N THR A 147 -8.18 1.15 -0.16
CA THR A 147 -9.42 0.41 0.08
C THR A 147 -10.41 1.29 0.84
N LEU A 148 -11.59 1.55 0.28
CA LEU A 148 -12.65 2.29 0.95
C LEU A 148 -13.82 1.37 1.28
N PRO A 149 -14.48 1.52 2.44
CA PRO A 149 -15.76 0.85 2.70
C PRO A 149 -16.73 1.13 1.56
N ALA A 150 -17.45 0.11 1.07
CA ALA A 150 -18.42 0.34 0.01
C ALA A 150 -19.52 1.28 0.53
N THR A 151 -19.68 2.44 -0.10
CA THR A 151 -20.80 3.34 0.13
C THR A 151 -21.84 3.10 -0.97
N GLY A 152 -23.06 2.76 -0.57
CA GLY A 152 -24.14 2.54 -1.50
C GLY A 152 -24.58 3.89 -2.09
N PRO A 153 -25.19 3.91 -3.28
CA PRO A 153 -25.91 5.10 -3.71
C PRO A 153 -27.04 5.37 -2.70
N GLY A 154 -26.84 6.36 -1.81
CA GLY A 154 -27.86 6.83 -0.87
C GLY A 154 -27.65 6.52 0.63
N GLU A 155 -26.42 6.35 1.12
CA GLU A 155 -26.13 6.05 2.55
C GLU A 155 -26.78 4.75 3.10
N GLU A 156 -27.42 3.97 2.23
CA GLU A 156 -27.84 2.60 2.56
C GLU A 156 -26.58 1.75 2.72
N PRO A 157 -26.45 0.96 3.80
CA PRO A 157 -25.32 0.07 3.98
C PRO A 157 -25.25 -0.89 2.79
N VAL A 158 -24.16 -0.83 2.02
CA VAL A 158 -23.86 -1.89 1.06
C VAL A 158 -23.72 -3.18 1.85
N GLU A 159 -24.13 -4.29 1.23
CA GLU A 159 -23.97 -5.66 1.71
C GLU A 159 -22.69 -5.79 2.55
N GLU A 160 -22.84 -6.18 3.83
CA GLU A 160 -21.70 -6.26 4.76
C GLU A 160 -20.58 -7.11 4.14
N GLY A 161 -19.43 -6.48 3.90
CA GLY A 161 -18.25 -7.18 3.41
C GLY A 161 -17.85 -6.89 1.97
N LEU A 162 -18.36 -5.82 1.36
CA LEU A 162 -17.80 -5.26 0.14
C LEU A 162 -16.99 -3.99 0.45
N ALA A 163 -15.81 -3.86 -0.17
CA ALA A 163 -15.03 -2.63 -0.17
C ALA A 163 -14.66 -2.26 -1.61
N THR A 164 -14.66 -0.98 -1.92
CA THR A 164 -14.27 -0.46 -3.24
C THR A 164 -12.81 -0.06 -3.21
N MET A 165 -12.11 -0.26 -4.32
CA MET A 165 -10.75 0.24 -4.47
C MET A 165 -10.71 1.53 -5.28
N VAL A 166 -9.96 2.51 -4.79
CA VAL A 166 -9.72 3.80 -5.44
C VAL A 166 -8.22 4.05 -5.58
N ILE A 167 -7.84 5.07 -6.33
CA ILE A 167 -6.47 5.55 -6.42
C ILE A 167 -6.39 6.94 -5.79
N GLU A 168 -5.62 7.09 -4.72
CA GLU A 168 -5.53 8.34 -3.93
C GLU A 168 -4.09 8.72 -3.60
N PRO A 169 -3.84 9.97 -3.18
CA PRO A 169 -2.54 10.35 -2.62
C PRO A 169 -2.14 9.46 -1.45
N ALA A 170 -0.85 9.17 -1.33
CA ALA A 170 -0.32 8.43 -0.20
C ALA A 170 -0.57 9.19 1.11
N SER A 171 -1.27 8.53 2.05
CA SER A 171 -1.53 9.00 3.41
C SER A 171 -0.74 8.17 4.44
N GLY A 172 -0.36 6.95 4.08
CA GLY A 172 0.27 5.99 4.98
C GLY A 172 -0.72 5.30 5.92
N SER A 173 -2.02 5.32 5.59
CA SER A 173 -3.05 4.64 6.35
C SER A 173 -3.10 3.13 6.03
N ASP A 174 -3.64 2.34 6.95
CA ASP A 174 -3.74 0.89 6.81
C ASP A 174 -4.58 0.48 5.59
N GLU A 175 -5.52 1.34 5.14
CA GLU A 175 -6.31 1.13 3.92
C GLU A 175 -5.49 1.12 2.63
N GLN A 176 -4.27 1.66 2.66
CA GLN A 176 -3.32 1.70 1.54
C GLN A 176 -2.31 0.54 1.57
N HIS A 177 -2.40 -0.32 2.58
CA HIS A 177 -1.47 -1.41 2.81
C HIS A 177 -2.12 -2.75 2.47
N PHE A 178 -1.31 -3.63 1.87
CA PHE A 178 -1.74 -4.93 1.37
C PHE A 178 -0.76 -6.02 1.74
N ILE A 179 -1.28 -7.22 1.97
CA ILE A 179 -0.49 -8.44 2.19
C ILE A 179 -0.60 -9.30 0.93
N PHE A 180 0.54 -9.78 0.44
CA PHE A 180 0.65 -10.67 -0.72
C PHE A 180 1.03 -12.08 -0.25
N ASN A 181 0.12 -13.03 -0.42
CA ASN A 181 0.35 -14.44 -0.09
C ASN A 181 0.63 -15.22 -1.37
N ALA A 182 1.84 -15.77 -1.52
CA ALA A 182 2.20 -16.57 -2.70
C ALA A 182 1.38 -17.88 -2.76
N LEU A 183 1.00 -18.30 -3.97
CA LEU A 183 0.15 -19.46 -4.26
C LEU A 183 0.86 -20.56 -5.08
#